data_AF-A0A6P0PYN5-F1
#
_entry.id   AF-A0A6P0PYN5-F1
#
_cell.length_a   1.000
_cell.length_b   1.000
_cell.length_c   1.000
_cell.angle_alpha   90.00
_cell.angle_beta   90.00
_cell.angle_gamma   90.00
#
_symmetry.space_group_name_H-M   'P 1'
#
loop_
_entity.id
_entity.type
_entity.pdbx_description
1 polymer ?
#
loop_
_entity_poly.entity_id
_entity_poly.type
_entity_poly.pdbx_seq_one_letter_code
_entity_poly.pdbx_strand_id
1 'polypeptide(L)'
;MNQNLSVKGAAILATVVGVMGMGVAFPRSSWGQSIIAQQPSSPGSERAEELSLTEASQLNQQAIKLYQQGKYSEAIPLAERALEIRQEVLGEEHLDVATSLNNLALLYKSQGRYAEAEPLYQQALALRKKLLGEDHPHVATSLNNLALLYKSQGRYVDILTVLEER
;
A
#
# COMPACT_ATOMS: atom_id res chain seq x y z
N MET A 1 -21.21 -32.62 -20.63
CA MET A 1 -21.49 -31.40 -19.87
C MET A 1 -20.16 -30.76 -19.51
N ASN A 2 -19.96 -29.52 -19.94
CA ASN A 2 -18.69 -28.81 -20.00
C ASN A 2 -18.65 -27.76 -18.88
N GLN A 3 -17.62 -27.76 -18.03
CA GLN A 3 -17.18 -26.60 -17.24
C GLN A 3 -15.67 -26.77 -16.97
N ASN A 4 -14.79 -26.11 -17.73
CA ASN A 4 -14.32 -24.72 -17.67
C ASN A 4 -13.03 -24.59 -16.84
N LEU A 5 -11.96 -24.28 -17.57
CA LEU A 5 -10.63 -23.97 -17.06
C LEU A 5 -10.70 -22.77 -16.10
N SER A 6 -10.05 -22.89 -14.93
CA SER A 6 -9.54 -21.73 -14.22
C SER A 6 -8.15 -22.04 -13.70
N VAL A 7 -7.18 -21.72 -14.53
CA VAL A 7 -5.77 -21.64 -14.15
C VAL A 7 -5.63 -20.36 -13.34
N LYS A 8 -5.43 -20.46 -12.02
CA LYS A 8 -4.99 -19.34 -11.18
C LYS A 8 -3.86 -19.79 -10.28
N GLY A 9 -2.73 -19.08 -10.38
CA GLY A 9 -1.69 -19.04 -9.37
C GLY A 9 -0.54 -20.04 -9.53
N ALA A 10 0.21 -19.96 -10.62
CA ALA A 10 1.54 -20.58 -10.66
C ALA A 10 2.52 -19.74 -9.84
N ALA A 11 2.76 -20.13 -8.59
CA ALA A 11 3.89 -19.68 -7.79
C ALA A 11 5.18 -20.22 -8.42
N ILE A 12 6.06 -19.33 -8.89
CA ILE A 12 7.40 -19.72 -9.35
C ILE A 12 8.33 -19.72 -8.14
N LEU A 13 8.58 -20.91 -7.58
CA LEU A 13 9.68 -21.16 -6.67
C LEU A 13 10.98 -21.27 -7.48
N ALA A 14 11.88 -20.31 -7.33
CA ALA A 14 13.22 -20.41 -7.88
C ALA A 14 14.06 -21.38 -7.03
N THR A 15 14.28 -22.59 -7.54
CA THR A 15 15.34 -23.47 -7.04
C THR A 15 16.51 -23.38 -8.01
N VAL A 16 17.66 -22.95 -7.51
CA VAL A 16 18.92 -22.86 -8.25
C VAL A 16 19.75 -24.14 -8.01
N VAL A 17 20.54 -24.48 -9.03
CA VAL A 17 21.69 -25.42 -9.09
C VAL A 17 21.43 -26.79 -9.73
N GLY A 18 22.12 -27.05 -10.85
CA GLY A 18 22.36 -28.40 -11.38
C GLY A 18 22.86 -28.41 -12.83
N VAL A 19 24.17 -28.24 -13.03
CA VAL A 19 24.89 -28.16 -14.32
C VAL A 19 25.04 -29.55 -14.98
N MET A 20 24.87 -29.65 -16.31
CA MET A 20 25.82 -30.26 -17.29
C MET A 20 25.13 -30.68 -18.60
N GLY A 21 25.68 -30.28 -19.75
CA GLY A 21 25.56 -31.08 -20.98
C GLY A 21 25.39 -30.34 -22.31
N MET A 22 26.52 -30.18 -23.03
CA MET A 22 26.66 -30.20 -24.50
C MET A 22 26.04 -29.08 -25.37
N GLY A 23 26.89 -28.08 -25.68
CA GLY A 23 27.40 -27.83 -27.04
C GLY A 23 26.42 -27.49 -28.17
N VAL A 24 26.22 -26.20 -28.43
CA VAL A 24 26.07 -25.66 -29.79
C VAL A 24 26.59 -24.22 -29.84
N ALA A 25 27.49 -23.97 -30.79
CA ALA A 25 28.18 -22.71 -30.99
C ALA A 25 27.38 -21.75 -31.89
N PHE A 26 27.22 -20.50 -31.44
CA PHE A 26 26.87 -19.35 -32.29
C PHE A 26 27.62 -18.10 -31.80
N PRO A 27 28.47 -17.43 -32.61
CA PRO A 27 28.86 -16.05 -32.40
C PRO A 27 27.88 -15.14 -33.19
N ARG A 28 27.59 -13.89 -32.83
CA ARG A 28 28.46 -12.83 -32.33
C ARG A 28 27.60 -11.66 -31.80
N SER A 29 28.19 -10.90 -30.90
CA SER A 29 28.01 -9.46 -30.63
C SER A 29 27.01 -8.99 -29.54
N SER A 30 27.66 -8.55 -28.46
CA SER A 30 27.45 -7.26 -27.77
C SER A 30 26.53 -7.24 -26.53
N TRP A 31 27.18 -6.86 -25.43
CA TRP A 31 26.64 -6.32 -24.18
C TRP A 31 25.86 -7.28 -23.27
N GLY A 32 26.64 -8.04 -22.49
CA GLY A 32 26.26 -8.33 -21.12
C GLY A 32 26.55 -7.11 -20.23
N GLN A 33 25.52 -6.56 -19.63
CA GLN A 33 25.53 -6.19 -18.20
C GLN A 33 24.09 -6.19 -17.69
N SER A 34 23.91 -7.02 -16.69
CA SER A 34 22.71 -7.27 -15.90
C SER A 34 22.15 -5.99 -15.30
N ILE A 35 21.09 -5.48 -15.91
CA ILE A 35 20.04 -4.75 -15.19
C ILE A 35 18.78 -5.56 -15.43
N ILE A 36 18.07 -5.90 -14.36
CA ILE A 36 16.71 -6.44 -14.43
C ILE A 36 15.87 -5.34 -15.08
N ALA A 37 15.85 -5.31 -16.42
CA ALA A 37 14.94 -4.47 -17.16
C ALA A 37 13.57 -5.08 -16.93
N GLN A 38 12.77 -4.45 -16.08
CA GLN A 38 11.32 -4.63 -16.12
C GLN A 38 10.93 -4.42 -17.59
N GLN A 39 10.47 -5.50 -18.24
CA GLN A 39 9.94 -5.38 -19.58
C GLN A 39 8.84 -4.31 -19.56
N PRO A 40 8.82 -3.36 -20.51
CA PRO A 40 7.75 -2.37 -20.55
C PRO A 40 6.41 -3.10 -20.61
N SER A 41 5.55 -2.77 -19.67
CA SER A 41 4.18 -3.24 -19.57
C SER A 41 3.44 -3.01 -20.89
N SER A 42 2.52 -3.92 -21.24
CA SER A 42 1.73 -3.75 -22.46
C SER A 42 0.86 -2.48 -22.34
N PRO A 43 0.71 -1.65 -23.39
CA PRO A 43 -0.13 -0.45 -23.33
C PRO A 43 -1.59 -0.71 -22.91
N GLY A 44 -2.05 -1.97 -22.96
CA GLY A 44 -3.35 -2.39 -22.44
C GLY A 44 -3.39 -2.60 -20.93
N SER A 45 -2.30 -3.07 -20.30
CA SER A 45 -2.23 -3.27 -18.84
C SER A 45 -2.07 -1.94 -18.11
N GLU A 46 -1.23 -1.04 -18.62
CA GLU A 46 -1.02 0.30 -18.03
C GLU A 46 -2.33 1.10 -17.98
N ARG A 47 -3.15 1.02 -19.03
CA ARG A 47 -4.48 1.66 -19.04
C ARG A 47 -5.43 1.06 -18.02
N ALA A 48 -5.38 -0.25 -17.79
CA ALA A 48 -6.23 -0.90 -16.80
C ALA A 48 -5.83 -0.52 -15.37
N GLU A 49 -4.52 -0.42 -15.11
CA GLU A 49 -3.96 0.05 -13.83
C GLU A 49 -4.34 1.52 -13.58
N GLU A 50 -4.20 2.39 -14.59
CA GLU A 50 -4.57 3.81 -14.50
C GLU A 50 -6.08 3.99 -14.19
N LEU A 51 -6.94 3.22 -14.84
CA LEU A 51 -8.39 3.23 -14.57
C LEU A 51 -8.69 2.78 -13.14
N SER A 52 -8.01 1.75 -12.64
CA SER A 52 -8.17 1.25 -11.28
C SER A 52 -7.71 2.29 -10.25
N LEU A 53 -6.57 2.95 -10.47
CA LEU A 53 -6.09 4.03 -9.60
C LEU A 53 -7.00 5.26 -9.63
N THR A 54 -7.62 5.53 -10.77
CA THR A 54 -8.65 6.56 -10.90
C THR A 54 -9.87 6.21 -10.05
N GLU A 55 -10.35 4.97 -10.10
CA GLU A 55 -11.43 4.47 -9.24
C GLU A 55 -11.08 4.63 -7.75
N ALA A 56 -9.90 4.19 -7.33
CA ALA A 56 -9.44 4.34 -5.94
C ALA A 56 -9.41 5.82 -5.49
N SER A 57 -9.02 6.73 -6.39
CA SER A 57 -8.99 8.15 -6.12
C SER A 57 -10.39 8.75 -5.99
N GLN A 58 -11.34 8.33 -6.83
CA GLN A 58 -12.75 8.73 -6.75
C GLN A 58 -13.40 8.22 -5.46
N LEU A 59 -13.18 6.95 -5.10
CA LEU A 59 -13.66 6.37 -3.85
C LEU A 59 -13.15 7.14 -2.63
N ASN A 60 -11.86 7.49 -2.62
CA ASN A 60 -11.27 8.30 -1.56
C ASN A 60 -11.88 9.72 -1.49
N GLN A 61 -12.13 10.37 -2.64
CA GLN A 61 -12.82 11.66 -2.66
C GLN A 61 -14.24 11.58 -2.09
N GLN A 62 -14.97 10.51 -2.43
CA GLN A 62 -16.31 10.27 -1.89
C GLN A 62 -16.27 9.99 -0.38
N ALA A 63 -15.30 9.20 0.09
CA ALA A 63 -15.08 8.95 1.51
C ALA A 63 -14.80 10.26 2.28
N ILE A 64 -13.97 11.16 1.74
CA ILE A 64 -13.70 12.48 2.33
C ILE A 64 -14.98 13.33 2.40
N LYS A 65 -15.81 13.31 1.36
CA LYS A 65 -17.08 14.03 1.36
C LYS A 65 -18.03 13.52 2.45
N LEU A 66 -18.13 12.20 2.61
CA LEU A 66 -18.94 11.57 3.68
C LEU A 66 -18.37 11.88 5.07
N TYR A 67 -17.04 11.89 5.21
CA TYR A 67 -16.37 12.31 6.44
C TYR A 67 -16.75 13.73 6.85
N GLN A 68 -16.75 14.68 5.91
CA GLN A 68 -17.16 16.08 6.17
C GLN A 68 -18.63 16.19 6.60
N GLN A 69 -19.46 15.23 6.20
CA GLN A 69 -20.88 15.15 6.59
C GLN A 69 -21.08 14.37 7.91
N GLY A 70 -20.02 13.89 8.55
CA GLY A 70 -20.10 13.05 9.77
C GLY A 70 -20.57 11.62 9.51
N LYS A 71 -20.67 11.20 8.25
CA LYS A 71 -21.17 9.88 7.82
C LYS A 71 -20.05 8.84 7.79
N TYR A 72 -19.41 8.60 8.93
CA TYR A 72 -18.21 7.75 9.00
C TYR A 72 -18.48 6.29 8.59
N SER A 73 -19.62 5.71 8.99
CA SER A 73 -20.01 4.34 8.60
C SER A 73 -20.16 4.16 7.08
N GLU A 74 -20.61 5.20 6.37
CA GLU A 74 -20.71 5.16 4.90
C GLU A 74 -19.34 5.37 4.24
N ALA A 75 -18.44 6.12 4.87
CA ALA A 75 -17.12 6.45 4.33
C ALA A 75 -16.12 5.28 4.43
N ILE A 76 -16.16 4.51 5.51
CA ILE A 76 -15.24 3.40 5.79
C ILE A 76 -15.15 2.39 4.62
N PRO A 77 -16.24 1.80 4.12
CA PRO A 77 -16.14 0.79 3.05
C PRO A 77 -15.55 1.37 1.75
N LEU A 78 -15.75 2.66 1.48
CA LEU A 78 -15.14 3.32 0.32
C LEU A 78 -13.63 3.49 0.49
N ALA A 79 -13.19 3.85 1.69
CA ALA A 79 -11.76 3.96 1.99
C ALA A 79 -11.07 2.60 2.00
N GLU A 80 -11.74 1.54 2.48
CA GLU A 80 -11.25 0.15 2.40
C GLU A 80 -11.09 -0.30 0.96
N ARG A 81 -12.10 -0.07 0.11
CA ARG A 81 -12.01 -0.42 -1.31
C ARG A 81 -10.91 0.36 -2.03
N ALA A 82 -10.75 1.65 -1.73
CA ALA A 82 -9.67 2.46 -2.29
C ALA A 82 -8.28 1.97 -1.86
N LEU A 83 -8.14 1.52 -0.61
CA LEU A 83 -6.90 0.93 -0.10
C LEU A 83 -6.58 -0.39 -0.82
N GLU A 84 -7.56 -1.28 -0.94
CA GLU A 84 -7.42 -2.58 -1.62
C GLU A 84 -6.93 -2.39 -3.05
N ILE A 85 -7.59 -1.52 -3.84
CA ILE A 85 -7.18 -1.25 -5.22
C ILE A 85 -5.74 -0.72 -5.30
N ARG A 86 -5.35 0.19 -4.40
CA ARG A 86 -3.98 0.72 -4.37
C ARG A 86 -2.96 -0.34 -4.02
N GLN A 87 -3.28 -1.26 -3.10
CA GLN A 87 -2.40 -2.38 -2.76
C GLN A 87 -2.28 -3.37 -3.93
N GLU A 88 -3.37 -3.65 -4.65
CA GLU A 88 -3.37 -4.54 -5.81
C GLU A 88 -2.53 -3.98 -6.97
N VAL A 89 -2.64 -2.67 -7.24
CA VAL A 89 -1.99 -2.04 -8.40
C VAL A 89 -0.56 -1.57 -8.10
N LEU A 90 -0.31 -0.98 -6.93
CA LEU A 90 0.98 -0.35 -6.59
C LEU A 90 1.85 -1.23 -5.69
N GLY A 91 1.28 -2.31 -5.14
CA GLY A 91 1.89 -3.09 -4.07
C GLY A 91 1.73 -2.45 -2.70
N GLU A 92 2.13 -3.17 -1.65
CA GLU A 92 1.98 -2.73 -0.25
C GLU A 92 2.92 -1.59 0.14
N GLU A 93 4.07 -1.48 -0.54
CA GLU A 93 5.14 -0.53 -0.21
C GLU A 93 5.06 0.74 -1.07
N HIS A 94 3.94 1.45 -0.99
CA HIS A 94 3.72 2.68 -1.74
C HIS A 94 3.17 3.82 -0.86
N LEU A 95 3.53 5.07 -1.19
CA LEU A 95 3.08 6.25 -0.44
C LEU A 95 1.57 6.47 -0.50
N ASP A 96 0.94 6.10 -1.61
CA ASP A 96 -0.52 6.15 -1.74
C ASP A 96 -1.21 5.10 -0.87
N VAL A 97 -0.58 3.95 -0.64
CA VAL A 97 -1.05 2.95 0.33
C VAL A 97 -0.93 3.51 1.74
N ALA A 98 0.21 4.11 2.09
CA ALA A 98 0.38 4.78 3.39
C ALA A 98 -0.65 5.90 3.63
N THR A 99 -0.98 6.66 2.57
CA THR A 99 -2.02 7.70 2.63
C THR A 99 -3.41 7.11 2.82
N SER A 100 -3.72 5.99 2.16
CA SER A 100 -5.00 5.29 2.28
C SER A 100 -5.19 4.69 3.68
N LEU A 101 -4.15 4.04 4.20
CA LEU A 101 -4.12 3.52 5.59
C LEU A 101 -4.39 4.63 6.60
N ASN A 102 -3.70 5.77 6.46
CA ASN A 102 -3.89 6.93 7.33
C ASN A 102 -5.33 7.49 7.26
N ASN A 103 -5.93 7.55 6.07
CA ASN A 103 -7.30 8.04 5.90
C ASN A 103 -8.32 7.09 6.52
N LEU A 104 -8.16 5.78 6.32
CA LEU A 104 -9.01 4.77 6.94
C LEU A 104 -8.91 4.80 8.46
N ALA A 105 -7.69 4.94 9.00
CA ALA A 105 -7.46 5.10 10.44
C ALA A 105 -8.19 6.34 11.00
N LEU A 106 -8.18 7.46 10.27
CA LEU A 106 -8.89 8.67 10.67
C LEU A 106 -10.41 8.45 10.74
N LEU A 107 -10.99 7.71 9.79
CA LEU A 107 -12.41 7.36 9.80
C LEU A 107 -12.77 6.53 11.03
N TYR A 108 -11.96 5.50 11.34
CA TYR A 108 -12.16 4.67 12.53
C TYR A 108 -12.03 5.48 13.83
N LYS A 109 -10.99 6.33 13.93
CA LYS A 109 -10.82 7.24 15.06
C LYS A 109 -12.04 8.14 15.26
N SER A 110 -12.57 8.74 14.19
CA SER A 110 -13.74 9.63 14.28
C SER A 110 -15.02 8.91 14.70
N GLN A 111 -15.08 7.59 14.51
CA GLN A 111 -16.17 6.75 15.02
C GLN A 111 -15.93 6.26 16.46
N GLY A 112 -14.80 6.60 17.09
CA GLY A 112 -14.41 6.09 18.41
C GLY A 112 -13.84 4.66 18.39
N ARG A 113 -13.61 4.11 17.20
CA ARG A 113 -13.08 2.75 16.95
C ARG A 113 -11.56 2.77 16.98
N TYR A 114 -11.02 3.05 18.16
CA TYR A 114 -9.58 3.31 18.32
C TYR A 114 -8.72 2.06 18.12
N ALA A 115 -9.23 0.88 18.48
CA ALA A 115 -8.53 -0.40 18.30
C ALA A 115 -8.30 -0.73 16.83
N GLU A 116 -9.22 -0.33 15.95
CA GLU A 116 -9.07 -0.48 14.49
C GLU A 116 -8.19 0.61 13.88
N ALA A 117 -8.19 1.82 14.43
CA ALA A 117 -7.40 2.94 13.91
C ALA A 117 -5.89 2.81 14.18
N GLU A 118 -5.52 2.32 15.37
CA GLU A 118 -4.13 2.22 15.84
C GLU A 118 -3.20 1.44 14.89
N PRO A 119 -3.50 0.17 14.53
CA PRO A 119 -2.61 -0.61 13.65
C PRO A 119 -2.46 0.05 12.28
N LEU A 120 -3.51 0.71 11.77
CA LEU A 120 -3.47 1.38 10.47
C LEU A 120 -2.56 2.62 10.49
N TYR A 121 -2.61 3.42 11.56
CA TYR A 121 -1.67 4.54 11.72
C TYR A 121 -0.23 4.05 11.88
N GLN A 122 0.01 2.97 12.63
CA GLN A 122 1.33 2.39 12.78
C GLN A 122 1.89 1.87 11.45
N GLN A 123 1.08 1.17 10.64
CA GLN A 123 1.48 0.72 9.31
C GLN A 123 1.79 1.90 8.38
N ALA A 124 0.96 2.94 8.36
CA ALA A 124 1.20 4.15 7.57
C ALA A 124 2.49 4.87 7.98
N LEU A 125 2.77 4.95 9.28
CA LEU A 125 4.00 5.51 9.84
C LEU A 125 5.22 4.70 9.39
N ALA A 126 5.19 3.38 9.55
CA ALA A 126 6.29 2.49 9.16
C ALA A 126 6.63 2.60 7.67
N LEU A 127 5.60 2.65 6.80
CA LEU A 127 5.79 2.87 5.36
C LEU A 127 6.40 4.24 5.07
N ARG A 128 5.92 5.31 5.71
CA ARG A 128 6.46 6.66 5.51
C ARG A 128 7.91 6.78 5.97
N LYS A 129 8.26 6.21 7.13
CA LYS A 129 9.65 6.13 7.62
C LYS A 129 10.54 5.39 6.63
N LYS A 130 10.09 4.22 6.16
CA LYS A 130 10.83 3.41 5.18
C LYS A 130 11.05 4.11 3.84
N LEU A 131 10.02 4.78 3.31
CA LEU A 131 10.05 5.36 1.95
C LEU A 131 10.60 6.79 1.89
N LEU A 132 10.47 7.57 2.97
CA LEU A 132 10.82 9.00 2.99
C LEU A 132 11.94 9.36 3.96
N GLY A 133 12.28 8.47 4.89
CA GLY A 133 13.15 8.75 6.03
C GLY A 133 12.41 9.37 7.21
N GLU A 134 13.01 9.29 8.39
CA GLU A 134 12.43 9.70 9.68
C GLU A 134 12.09 11.22 9.72
N ASP A 135 12.93 12.07 9.14
CA ASP A 135 12.79 13.53 9.21
C ASP A 135 11.71 14.12 8.27
N HIS A 136 11.03 13.27 7.49
CA HIS A 136 10.08 13.76 6.49
C HIS A 136 8.80 14.31 7.15
N PRO A 137 8.23 15.45 6.69
CA PRO A 137 7.00 16.03 7.26
C PRO A 137 5.79 15.07 7.35
N HIS A 138 5.72 14.09 6.46
CA HIS A 138 4.69 13.04 6.50
C HIS A 138 4.86 12.05 7.66
N VAL A 139 6.10 11.78 8.09
CA VAL A 139 6.37 11.00 9.31
C VAL A 139 5.88 11.80 10.52
N ALA A 140 6.25 13.07 10.64
CA ALA A 140 5.76 13.95 11.70
C ALA A 140 4.22 14.03 11.76
N THR A 141 3.56 14.08 10.59
CA THR A 141 2.09 14.06 10.50
C THR A 141 1.51 12.75 11.04
N SER A 142 2.14 11.62 10.73
CA SER A 142 1.72 10.29 11.19
C SER A 142 1.89 10.14 12.70
N LEU A 143 3.04 10.56 13.24
CA LEU A 143 3.31 10.59 14.68
C LEU A 143 2.28 11.46 15.41
N ASN A 144 1.97 12.66 14.87
CA ASN A 144 0.94 13.52 15.45
C ASN A 144 -0.45 12.85 15.46
N ASN A 145 -0.82 12.14 14.39
CA ASN A 145 -2.09 11.42 14.34
C ASN A 145 -2.16 10.29 15.38
N LEU A 146 -1.07 9.56 15.57
CA LEU A 146 -0.97 8.49 16.55
C LEU A 146 -1.00 9.04 17.99
N ALA A 147 -0.30 10.14 18.27
CA ALA A 147 -0.36 10.83 19.56
C ALA A 147 -1.77 11.34 19.88
N LEU A 148 -2.48 11.89 18.88
CA LEU A 148 -3.88 12.30 19.05
C LEU A 148 -4.83 11.11 19.29
N LEU A 149 -4.54 9.95 18.69
CA LEU A 149 -5.28 8.72 18.96
C LEU A 149 -5.08 8.29 20.42
N TYR A 150 -3.84 8.21 20.90
CA TYR A 150 -3.54 7.84 22.29
C TYR A 150 -4.11 8.83 23.31
N LYS A 151 -4.08 10.13 23.00
CA LYS A 151 -4.78 11.14 23.81
C LYS A 151 -6.28 10.87 23.92
N SER A 152 -6.91 10.44 22.82
CA SER A 152 -8.34 10.10 22.81
C SER A 152 -8.64 8.82 23.61
N GLN A 153 -7.66 7.92 23.74
CA GLN A 153 -7.75 6.72 24.58
C GLN A 153 -7.35 6.98 26.06
N GLY A 154 -6.85 8.17 26.42
CA GLY A 154 -6.28 8.44 27.75
C GLY A 154 -4.93 7.78 28.02
N ARG A 155 -4.25 7.29 26.98
CA ARG A 155 -2.97 6.57 27.07
C ARG A 155 -1.78 7.52 27.01
N TYR A 156 -1.50 8.22 28.11
CA TYR A 156 -0.45 9.25 28.14
C TYR A 156 0.97 8.72 28.00
N VAL A 157 1.24 7.49 28.45
CA VAL A 157 2.58 6.87 28.33
C VAL A 157 2.97 6.70 26.85
N ASP A 158 2.05 6.21 26.03
CA ASP A 158 2.31 5.98 24.61
C ASP A 158 2.49 7.28 23.81
N ILE A 159 1.94 8.41 24.29
CA ILE A 159 2.18 9.73 23.70
C ILE A 159 3.65 10.12 23.86
N LEU A 160 4.24 9.90 25.05
CA LEU A 160 5.64 10.25 25.29
C LEU A 160 6.56 9.50 24.33
N THR A 161 6.32 8.20 24.15
CA THR A 161 7.07 7.37 23.19
C THR A 161 6.97 7.92 21.77
N VAL A 162 5.77 8.28 21.29
CA VAL A 162 5.59 8.83 19.94
C VAL A 162 6.23 10.22 19.77
N LEU A 163 6.28 11.03 20.83
CA LEU A 163 6.92 12.35 20.78
C LEU A 163 8.46 12.27 20.82
N GLU A 164 9.01 11.22 21.42
CA GLU A 164 10.45 10.93 21.41
C GLU A 164 10.94 10.44 20.03
N GLU A 165 10.04 9.92 19.19
CA GLU A 165 10.33 9.47 17.83
C GLU A 165 10.27 10.58 16.75
N ARG A 166 10.14 11.85 17.14
CA ARG A 166 9.92 12.98 16.23
C ARG A 166 11.19 13.63 15.71
#